data_AF-A0AAU8U039-F1
#
_entry.id   AF-A0AAU8U039-F1
#
_cell.length_a   1.000
_cell.length_b   1.000
_cell.length_c   1.000
_cell.angle_alpha   90.00
_cell.angle_beta   90.00
_cell.angle_gamma   90.00
#
_symmetry.space_group_name_H-M   'P 1'
#
loop_
_entity.id
_entity.type
_entity.pdbx_description
1 polymer ?
#
loop_
_entity_poly.entity_id
_entity_poly.type
_entity_poly.pdbx_seq_one_letter_code
_entity_poly.pdbx_strand_id
1 'polypeptide(L)'
;MKKEIANNILKTCYWGNINITPESLLKEIDNKDFARMIFSAIFQNSTSLLIDLSIIKDEYIVEFIKEKETKLKSSSFNYRFLKRRLDCLINLYIDNSHDIRARNWNF
;
A
#
# COMPACT_ATOMS: atom_id res chain seq x y z
N MET A 1 2.37 -2.16 18.45
CA MET A 1 2.79 -1.98 17.04
C MET A 1 1.78 -2.49 16.02
N LYS A 2 1.69 -3.79 15.67
CA LYS A 2 0.78 -4.26 14.59
C LYS A 2 -0.71 -3.92 14.79
N LYS A 3 -1.21 -4.01 16.02
CA LYS A 3 -2.59 -3.65 16.38
C LYS A 3 -2.87 -2.15 16.24
N GLU A 4 -1.89 -1.28 16.49
CA GLU A 4 -2.04 0.17 16.30
C GLU A 4 -2.08 0.52 14.82
N ILE A 5 -1.23 -0.14 14.01
CA ILE A 5 -1.25 -0.02 12.55
C ILE A 5 -2.60 -0.46 11.99
N ALA A 6 -3.10 -1.63 12.40
CA ALA A 6 -4.43 -2.10 12.00
C ALA A 6 -5.55 -1.11 12.37
N ASN A 7 -5.49 -0.53 13.57
CA ASN A 7 -6.42 0.53 13.99
C ASN A 7 -6.31 1.77 13.08
N ASN A 8 -5.10 2.18 12.72
CA ASN A 8 -4.88 3.33 11.86
C ASN A 8 -5.42 3.09 10.44
N ILE A 9 -5.17 1.91 9.87
CA ILE A 9 -5.71 1.50 8.58
C ILE A 9 -7.24 1.56 8.60
N LEU A 10 -7.87 1.01 9.64
CA LEU A 10 -9.32 1.03 9.76
C LEU A 10 -9.88 2.44 9.91
N LYS A 11 -9.19 3.35 10.59
CA LYS A 11 -9.64 4.75 10.72
C LYS A 11 -9.46 5.57 9.45
N THR A 12 -8.37 5.37 8.73
CA THR A 12 -7.94 6.27 7.64
C THR A 12 -8.23 5.73 6.24
N CYS A 13 -8.25 4.41 6.08
CA CYS A 13 -8.39 3.75 4.78
C CYS A 13 -9.75 3.10 4.58
N TYR A 14 -10.45 2.77 5.67
CA TYR A 14 -11.78 2.17 5.66
C TYR A 14 -12.77 3.06 6.39
N TRP A 15 -13.39 4.00 5.67
CA TRP A 15 -14.37 4.95 6.19
C TRP A 15 -15.65 4.26 6.72
N GLY A 16 -15.58 3.62 7.88
CA GLY A 16 -16.75 3.10 8.61
C GLY A 16 -17.22 1.69 8.23
N ASN A 17 -16.36 0.80 7.73
CA ASN A 17 -16.75 -0.60 7.59
C ASN A 17 -16.76 -1.30 8.96
N ILE A 18 -17.93 -1.27 9.60
CA ILE A 18 -18.18 -1.63 11.00
C ILE A 18 -17.85 -3.10 11.35
N ASN A 19 -17.69 -3.95 10.34
CA ASN A 19 -17.51 -5.40 10.51
C ASN A 19 -16.04 -5.85 10.58
N ILE A 20 -15.07 -4.96 10.33
CA ILE A 20 -13.64 -5.29 10.41
C ILE A 20 -13.08 -4.67 11.68
N THR A 21 -12.57 -5.51 12.58
CA THR A 21 -11.82 -5.10 13.76
C THR A 21 -10.32 -5.20 13.49
N PRO A 22 -9.47 -4.52 14.28
CA PRO A 22 -8.03 -4.69 14.17
C PRO A 22 -7.59 -6.15 14.28
N GLU A 23 -8.27 -6.93 15.13
CA GLU A 23 -8.02 -8.36 15.32
C GLU A 23 -8.41 -9.19 14.11
N SER A 24 -9.59 -8.97 13.53
CA SER A 24 -10.01 -9.73 12.33
C SER A 24 -9.17 -9.37 11.11
N LEU A 25 -8.78 -8.09 10.97
CA LEU A 25 -7.82 -7.68 9.94
C LEU A 25 -6.50 -8.43 10.07
N LEU A 26 -5.91 -8.47 11.27
CA LEU A 26 -4.63 -9.15 11.50
C LEU A 26 -4.73 -10.67 11.29
N LYS A 27 -5.89 -11.26 11.56
CA LYS A 27 -6.14 -12.69 11.35
C LYS A 27 -6.23 -13.04 9.85
N GLU A 28 -6.84 -12.17 9.05
CA GLU A 28 -7.11 -12.43 7.63
C GLU A 28 -6.03 -11.85 6.70
N ILE A 29 -5.07 -11.05 7.20
CA ILE A 29 -4.06 -10.40 6.35
C ILE A 29 -3.13 -11.38 5.62
N ASP A 30 -3.05 -12.63 6.07
CA ASP A 30 -2.32 -13.69 5.38
C ASP A 30 -3.06 -14.24 4.15
N ASN A 31 -4.39 -14.06 4.09
CA ASN A 31 -5.17 -14.34 2.89
C ASN A 31 -4.84 -13.31 1.81
N LYS A 32 -4.36 -13.78 0.66
CA LYS A 32 -3.85 -12.92 -0.41
C LYS A 32 -4.91 -11.97 -0.99
N ASP A 33 -6.15 -12.43 -1.15
CA ASP A 33 -7.22 -11.58 -1.71
C ASP A 33 -7.63 -10.49 -0.71
N PHE A 34 -7.71 -10.84 0.57
CA PHE A 34 -7.93 -9.86 1.64
C PHE A 34 -6.75 -8.87 1.72
N ALA A 35 -5.51 -9.35 1.67
CA ALA A 35 -4.31 -8.51 1.64
C ALA A 35 -4.30 -7.55 0.45
N ARG A 36 -4.71 -8.00 -0.74
CA ARG A 36 -4.82 -7.16 -1.96
C ARG A 36 -5.85 -6.04 -1.76
N MET A 37 -6.96 -6.36 -1.10
CA MET A 37 -8.00 -5.39 -0.76
C MET A 37 -7.46 -4.33 0.21
N ILE A 38 -6.81 -4.76 1.30
CA ILE A 38 -6.19 -3.86 2.28
C ILE A 38 -5.07 -3.01 1.64
N PHE A 39 -4.21 -3.61 0.83
CA PHE A 39 -3.18 -2.90 0.06
C PHE A 39 -3.79 -1.79 -0.79
N SER A 40 -4.88 -2.06 -1.51
CA SER A 40 -5.53 -1.06 -2.36
C SER A 40 -6.08 0.11 -1.55
N ALA A 41 -6.68 -0.16 -0.38
CA ALA A 41 -7.19 0.88 0.52
C ALA A 41 -6.05 1.74 1.09
N ILE A 42 -4.97 1.10 1.57
CA ILE A 42 -3.76 1.78 2.05
C ILE A 42 -3.14 2.62 0.94
N PHE A 43 -2.98 2.06 -0.26
CA PHE A 43 -2.40 2.75 -1.41
C PHE A 43 -3.18 4.00 -1.80
N GLN A 44 -4.51 3.97 -1.69
CA GLN A 44 -5.36 5.10 -2.07
C GLN A 44 -5.45 6.17 -0.99
N ASN A 45 -5.53 5.76 0.29
CA ASN A 45 -6.02 6.65 1.35
C ASN A 45 -5.02 6.89 2.49
N SER A 46 -4.08 5.97 2.74
CA SER A 46 -3.21 6.07 3.92
C SER A 46 -2.34 7.33 3.87
N THR A 47 -2.27 8.05 4.99
CA THR A 47 -1.31 9.14 5.21
C THR A 47 0.07 8.63 5.65
N SER A 48 0.14 7.39 6.13
CA SER A 48 1.33 6.71 6.65
C SER A 48 1.67 5.47 5.83
N LEU A 49 1.74 5.63 4.49
CA LEU A 49 1.76 4.53 3.51
C LEU A 49 2.69 3.36 3.88
N LEU A 50 3.96 3.64 4.17
CA LEU A 50 4.96 2.59 4.42
C LEU A 50 4.73 1.87 5.75
N ILE A 51 4.34 2.61 6.79
CA ILE A 51 4.03 2.05 8.11
C ILE A 51 2.82 1.14 8.00
N ASP A 52 1.76 1.59 7.32
CA ASP A 52 0.54 0.82 7.16
C ASP A 52 0.78 -0.44 6.30
N LEU A 53 1.62 -0.34 5.27
CA LEU A 53 1.97 -1.50 4.43
C LEU A 53 2.76 -2.58 5.17
N SER A 54 3.47 -2.26 6.26
CA SER A 54 4.28 -3.22 7.03
C SER A 54 3.48 -4.39 7.66
N ILE A 55 2.15 -4.32 7.62
CA ILE A 55 1.26 -5.40 8.03
C ILE A 55 1.14 -6.52 6.97
N ILE A 56 1.45 -6.20 5.71
CA ILE A 56 1.37 -7.11 4.56
C ILE A 56 2.75 -7.71 4.30
N LYS A 57 2.81 -8.98 3.87
CA LYS A 57 4.05 -9.63 3.46
C LYS A 57 4.66 -8.93 2.25
N ASP A 58 5.98 -8.70 2.28
CA ASP A 58 6.71 -8.07 1.18
C ASP A 58 6.49 -8.76 -0.17
N GLU A 59 6.41 -10.10 -0.17
CA GLU A 59 6.12 -10.92 -1.35
C GLU A 59 4.80 -10.51 -2.03
N TYR A 60 3.76 -10.23 -1.23
CA TYR A 60 2.47 -9.78 -1.73
C TYR A 60 2.54 -8.32 -2.21
N ILE A 61 3.28 -7.46 -1.50
CA ILE A 61 3.45 -6.05 -1.86
C ILE A 61 4.07 -5.92 -3.25
N VAL A 62 5.15 -6.66 -3.54
CA VAL A 62 5.82 -6.66 -4.86
C VAL A 62 4.84 -7.03 -5.97
N GLU A 63 4.03 -8.08 -5.76
CA GLU A 63 3.03 -8.50 -6.73
C GLU A 63 1.97 -7.43 -6.96
N PHE A 64 1.42 -6.85 -5.89
CA PHE A 64 0.37 -5.85 -6.00
C PHE A 64 0.84 -4.52 -6.61
N ILE A 65 2.12 -4.15 -6.41
CA ILE A 65 2.74 -3.02 -7.10
C ILE A 65 2.71 -3.23 -8.62
N LYS A 66 3.15 -4.41 -9.10
CA LYS A 66 3.14 -4.74 -10.54
C LYS A 66 1.72 -4.73 -11.12
N GLU A 67 0.73 -5.22 -10.37
CA GLU A 67 -0.69 -5.13 -10.75
C GLU A 67 -1.14 -3.67 -10.93
N LYS A 68 -0.79 -2.77 -9.99
CA LYS A 68 -1.15 -1.35 -10.07
C LYS A 68 -0.42 -0.63 -11.19
N GLU A 69 0.85 -0.93 -11.41
CA GLU A 69 1.65 -0.36 -12.49
C GLU A 69 1.04 -0.67 -13.86
N THR A 70 0.68 -1.94 -14.09
CA THR A 70 0.02 -2.37 -15.33
C THR A 70 -1.30 -1.62 -15.55
N LYS A 71 -2.14 -1.54 -14.50
CA LYS A 71 -3.44 -0.85 -14.57
C LYS A 71 -3.31 0.66 -14.81
N LEU A 72 -2.31 1.31 -14.21
CA LEU A 72 -2.07 2.74 -14.40
C LEU A 72 -1.45 3.05 -15.77
N LYS A 73 -0.62 2.17 -16.32
CA LYS A 73 -0.11 2.27 -17.71
C LYS A 73 -1.24 2.18 -18.74
N SER A 74 -2.25 1.34 -18.50
CA SER A 74 -3.40 1.17 -19.39
C SER A 74 -4.49 2.24 -19.26
N SER A 75 -4.39 3.14 -18.28
CA SER A 75 -5.43 4.14 -17.99
C SER A 75 -5.00 5.54 -18.43
N SER A 76 -5.86 6.26 -19.14
CA SER A 76 -5.67 7.67 -19.49
C SER A 76 -5.90 8.64 -18.32
N PHE A 77 -6.33 8.13 -17.16
CA PHE A 77 -6.63 8.95 -15.98
C PHE A 77 -5.37 9.37 -15.22
N ASN A 78 -5.16 10.69 -15.13
CA ASN A 78 -3.96 11.30 -14.57
C ASN A 78 -4.05 11.48 -13.04
N TYR A 79 -4.07 10.39 -12.28
CA TYR A 79 -3.92 10.46 -10.82
C TYR A 79 -2.45 10.65 -10.44
N ARG A 80 -1.93 11.87 -10.66
CA ARG A 80 -0.55 12.27 -10.32
C ARG A 80 -0.15 11.86 -8.89
N PHE A 81 -1.10 11.92 -7.96
CA PHE A 81 -0.92 11.46 -6.58
C PHE A 81 -0.63 9.96 -6.48
N LEU A 82 -1.49 9.11 -7.05
CA LEU A 82 -1.32 7.66 -7.02
C LEU A 82 -0.06 7.22 -7.77
N LYS A 83 0.28 7.91 -8.87
CA LYS A 83 1.52 7.65 -9.60
C LYS A 83 2.76 7.87 -8.73
N ARG A 84 2.84 9.00 -8.01
CA ARG A 84 3.96 9.26 -7.09
C ARG A 84 4.09 8.21 -5.98
N ARG A 85 2.97 7.74 -5.44
CA ARG A 85 2.96 6.66 -4.46
C ARG A 85 3.47 5.36 -5.07
N LEU A 86 3.04 5.04 -6.28
CA LEU A 86 3.49 3.84 -6.98
C LEU A 86 5.00 3.89 -7.26
N ASP A 87 5.50 5.01 -7.79
CA ASP A 87 6.94 5.21 -8.06
C ASP A 87 7.77 5.03 -6.78
N CYS A 88 7.30 5.56 -5.64
CA CYS A 88 7.93 5.36 -4.34
C CYS A 88 7.99 3.87 -3.93
N LEU A 89 6.88 3.15 -4.10
CA LEU A 89 6.82 1.73 -3.77
C LEU A 89 7.67 0.86 -4.70
N ILE A 90 7.72 1.17 -6.01
CA ILE A 90 8.61 0.49 -6.96
C ILE A 90 10.07 0.66 -6.52
N ASN A 91 10.49 1.89 -6.19
CA ASN A 91 11.84 2.16 -5.73
C ASN A 91 12.21 1.37 -4.47
N LEU A 92 11.27 1.22 -3.53
CA LEU A 92 11.52 0.56 -2.24
C LEU A 92 11.45 -0.97 -2.30
N TYR A 93 10.52 -1.53 -3.07
CA TYR A 93 10.24 -2.97 -3.04
C TYR A 93 10.76 -3.73 -4.28
N ILE A 94 11.02 -3.04 -5.39
CA ILE A 94 11.42 -3.67 -6.66
C ILE A 94 12.83 -3.25 -7.05
N ASP A 95 13.10 -1.96 -7.09
CA ASP A 95 14.36 -1.41 -7.66
C ASP A 95 15.50 -1.27 -6.64
N ASN A 96 15.39 -1.89 -5.46
CA ASN A 96 16.48 -2.02 -4.47
C ASN A 96 17.76 -2.70 -5.03
N SER A 97 17.83 -2.99 -6.33
CA SER A 97 19.07 -3.32 -7.01
C SER A 97 19.91 -2.13 -7.48
N HIS A 98 19.43 -0.94 -7.88
CA HIS A 98 20.35 0.13 -8.36
C HIS A 98 19.94 1.58 -7.99
N ASP A 99 20.78 2.17 -7.14
CA ASP A 99 21.19 3.58 -7.08
C ASP A 99 20.34 4.62 -6.31
N ILE A 100 20.94 5.02 -5.18
CA ILE A 100 20.61 6.12 -4.27
C ILE A 100 20.91 7.50 -4.94
N ARG A 101 20.70 7.65 -6.24
CA ARG A 101 21.08 8.88 -6.97
C ARG A 101 20.10 9.25 -8.07
N ALA A 102 19.07 9.99 -7.68
CA ALA A 102 18.44 11.08 -8.44
C ALA A 102 16.92 11.08 -8.28
N ARG A 103 16.44 11.63 -7.16
CA ARG A 103 15.44 12.70 -7.20
C ARG A 103 15.18 13.19 -5.78
N ASN A 104 15.59 14.42 -5.55
CA ASN A 104 15.14 15.28 -4.47
C ASN A 104 13.64 15.11 -4.26
N TRP A 105 13.25 14.54 -3.13
CA TRP A 105 11.90 14.67 -2.60
C TRP A 105 12.04 15.29 -1.22
N ASN A 106 12.11 16.62 -1.20
CA ASN A 106 11.78 17.40 -0.02
C ASN A 106 10.26 17.33 0.15
N PHE A 107 9.81 16.66 1.22
CA PHE A 107 8.50 16.86 1.82
C PHE A 107 8.70 17.44 3.22
#